data_AF-A0A947BJF2-F1
#
_entry.id   AF-A0A947BJF2-F1
#
_cell.length_a   1.000
_cell.length_b   1.000
_cell.length_c   1.000
_cell.angle_alpha   90.00
_cell.angle_beta   90.00
_cell.angle_gamma   90.00
#
_symmetry.space_group_name_H-M   'P 1'
#
loop_
_entity.id
_entity.type
_entity.pdbx_description
1 polymer ?
#
loop_
_entity_poly.entity_id
_entity_poly.type
_entity_poly.pdbx_seq_one_letter_code
_entity_poly.pdbx_strand_id
1 'polypeptide(L)'
;MVNYKHLRYFWAAAKEGGIARASERLHLTPQTISGQISLLEEQLGEALFTKSGRNLELTETGRLVLSYADEIFSLGSEMEEVVRKILVTVWGKNA
;
A
#
# COMPACT_ATOMS: atom_id res chain seq x y z
N MET A 1 12.48 9.08 4.73
CA MET A 1 11.07 8.92 5.17
C MET A 1 10.36 8.06 4.14
N VAL A 2 9.54 7.08 4.55
CA VAL A 2 8.85 6.14 3.64
C VAL A 2 7.92 6.89 2.69
N ASN A 3 8.05 6.64 1.38
CA ASN A 3 7.14 7.18 0.38
C ASN A 3 5.82 6.39 0.40
N TYR A 4 4.73 7.08 0.70
CA TYR A 4 3.40 6.50 0.83
C TYR A 4 2.90 5.81 -0.44
N LYS A 5 3.28 6.33 -1.62
CA LYS A 5 2.90 5.73 -2.92
C LYS A 5 3.57 4.38 -3.14
N HIS A 6 4.86 4.28 -2.83
CA HIS A 6 5.59 3.02 -2.93
C HIS A 6 5.03 1.99 -1.95
N LEU A 7 4.78 2.43 -0.70
CA LEU A 7 4.14 1.61 0.33
C LEU A 7 2.75 1.11 -0.11
N ARG A 8 1.96 1.96 -0.76
CA ARG A 8 0.61 1.61 -1.23
C ARG A 8 0.63 0.53 -2.31
N TYR A 9 1.65 0.51 -3.16
CA TYR A 9 1.77 -0.46 -4.23
C TYR A 9 2.30 -1.79 -3.71
N PHE A 10 3.28 -1.75 -2.80
CA PHE A 10 3.68 -2.93 -2.04
C PHE A 10 2.49 -3.56 -1.31
N TRP A 11 1.74 -2.77 -0.55
CA TRP A 11 0.57 -3.23 0.21
C TRP A 11 -0.48 -3.88 -0.69
N ALA A 12 -0.77 -3.28 -1.84
CA ALA A 12 -1.67 -3.88 -2.83
C ALA A 12 -1.12 -5.20 -3.37
N ALA A 13 0.14 -5.26 -3.81
CA ALA A 13 0.75 -6.49 -4.32
C ALA A 13 0.73 -7.62 -3.28
N ALA A 14 0.99 -7.29 -2.02
CA ALA A 14 0.96 -8.23 -0.92
C ALA A 14 -0.46 -8.76 -0.64
N LYS A 15 -1.47 -7.87 -0.56
CA LYS A 15 -2.88 -8.25 -0.33
C LYS A 15 -3.48 -9.05 -1.49
N GLU A 16 -3.13 -8.69 -2.71
CA GLU A 16 -3.59 -9.40 -3.90
C GLU A 16 -2.78 -10.68 -4.15
N GLY A 17 -1.69 -10.94 -3.43
CA GLY A 17 -0.84 -12.11 -3.61
C GLY A 17 -0.05 -12.10 -4.92
N GLY A 18 0.27 -10.92 -5.46
CA GLY A 18 1.14 -10.77 -6.63
C GLY A 18 0.98 -9.45 -7.37
N ILE A 19 2.06 -9.07 -8.09
CA ILE A 19 2.14 -7.82 -8.86
C ILE A 19 1.07 -7.77 -9.97
N ALA A 20 0.80 -8.89 -10.65
CA ALA A 20 -0.17 -8.94 -11.75
C ALA A 20 -1.58 -8.56 -11.28
N ARG A 21 -2.09 -9.20 -10.23
CA ARG A 21 -3.43 -8.91 -9.67
C ARG A 21 -3.52 -7.49 -9.10
N ALA A 22 -2.45 -7.01 -8.46
CA ALA A 22 -2.39 -5.61 -8.03
C ALA A 22 -2.40 -4.62 -9.20
N SER A 23 -1.78 -4.96 -10.34
CA SER A 23 -1.76 -4.12 -11.53
C SER A 23 -3.15 -3.94 -12.13
N GLU A 24 -3.93 -5.02 -12.17
CA GLU A 24 -5.33 -5.01 -12.62
C GLU A 24 -6.18 -4.15 -11.67
N ARG A 25 -6.07 -4.38 -10.36
CA ARG A 25 -6.82 -3.62 -9.33
C ARG A 25 -6.50 -2.13 -9.32
N LEU A 26 -5.24 -1.76 -9.54
CA LEU A 26 -4.79 -0.36 -9.49
C LEU A 26 -4.84 0.35 -10.85
N HIS A 27 -5.22 -0.35 -11.92
CA HIS A 27 -5.17 0.16 -13.29
C HIS A 27 -3.78 0.71 -13.67
N LEU A 28 -2.74 -0.04 -13.31
CA LEU A 28 -1.33 0.29 -13.59
C LEU A 28 -0.66 -0.86 -14.33
N THR A 29 0.50 -0.59 -14.94
CA THR A 29 1.30 -1.66 -15.52
C THR A 29 2.05 -2.44 -14.44
N PRO A 30 2.28 -3.75 -14.60
CA PRO A 30 3.13 -4.54 -13.69
C PRO A 30 4.51 -3.92 -13.48
N GLN A 31 5.11 -3.35 -14.52
CA GLN A 31 6.41 -2.68 -14.47
C GLN A 31 6.39 -1.46 -13.54
N THR A 32 5.30 -0.69 -13.56
CA THR A 32 5.14 0.46 -12.65
C THR A 32 5.10 -0.01 -11.20
N ILE A 33 4.29 -1.02 -10.90
CA ILE A 33 4.20 -1.55 -9.53
C ILE A 33 5.53 -2.14 -9.09
N SER A 34 6.16 -2.97 -9.92
CA SER A 34 7.45 -3.58 -9.62
C SER A 34 8.52 -2.52 -9.33
N GLY A 35 8.66 -1.51 -10.18
CA GLY A 35 9.66 -0.46 -9.99
C GLY A 35 9.45 0.34 -8.70
N GLN A 36 8.20 0.59 -8.32
CA GLN A 36 7.88 1.32 -7.08
C GLN A 36 8.10 0.47 -5.84
N ILE A 37 7.89 -0.85 -5.91
CA ILE A 37 8.25 -1.77 -4.85
C ILE A 37 9.77 -1.84 -4.70
N SER A 38 10.52 -1.90 -5.80
CA SER A 38 11.98 -1.88 -5.75
C SER A 38 12.53 -0.60 -5.12
N LEU A 39 11.92 0.57 -5.40
CA LEU A 39 12.28 1.82 -4.71
C LEU A 39 11.99 1.76 -3.21
N LEU A 40 10.91 1.09 -2.79
CA LEU A 40 10.63 0.89 -1.37
C LEU A 40 11.68 -0.01 -0.72
N GLU A 41 12.00 -1.14 -1.35
CA GLU A 41 13.01 -2.09 -0.88
C GLU A 41 14.39 -1.42 -0.76
N GLU A 42 14.80 -0.64 -1.76
CA GLU A 42 16.05 0.15 -1.72
C GLU A 42 16.05 1.13 -0.54
N GLN A 43 14.93 1.84 -0.33
CA GLN A 43 14.83 2.80 0.76
C GLN A 43 14.83 2.16 2.15
N LEU A 44 14.32 0.92 2.27
CA LEU A 44 14.32 0.16 3.51
C LEU A 44 15.61 -0.64 3.73
N GLY A 45 16.41 -0.84 2.66
CA GLY A 45 17.61 -1.67 2.68
C GLY A 45 17.33 -3.17 2.74
N GLU A 46 16.07 -3.58 2.52
CA GLU A 46 15.60 -4.95 2.73
C GLU A 46 14.64 -5.38 1.62
N ALA A 47 14.76 -6.63 1.17
CA ALA A 47 13.82 -7.21 0.24
C ALA A 47 12.50 -7.53 0.96
N LEU A 48 11.38 -7.14 0.37
CA LEU A 48 10.04 -7.40 0.89
C LEU A 48 9.40 -8.62 0.22
N PHE A 49 9.84 -8.93 -1.00
CA PHE A 49 9.46 -10.14 -1.70
C PHE A 49 10.65 -11.05 -1.99
N THR A 50 10.37 -12.35 -2.09
CA THR A 50 11.31 -13.37 -2.55
C THR A 50 10.68 -14.24 -3.62
N LYS A 51 11.51 -14.85 -4.46
CA LYS A 51 11.06 -15.80 -5.47
C LYS A 51 10.90 -17.18 -4.84
N SER A 52 9.72 -17.76 -5.00
CA SER A 52 9.40 -19.14 -4.63
C SER A 52 8.98 -19.89 -5.89
N GLY A 53 9.97 -20.41 -6.62
CA GLY A 53 9.77 -20.99 -7.95
C GLY A 53 9.20 -19.99 -8.95
N ARG A 54 7.95 -20.19 -9.38
CA ARG A 54 7.23 -19.27 -10.28
C ARG A 54 6.44 -18.18 -9.55
N ASN A 55 6.34 -18.28 -8.23
CA ASN A 55 5.53 -17.40 -7.40
C ASN A 55 6.41 -16.36 -6.69
N LEU A 56 5.75 -15.28 -6.28
CA LEU A 56 6.31 -14.24 -5.42
C LEU A 56 5.74 -14.43 -4.01
N GLU A 57 6.60 -14.51 -3.01
CA GLU A 57 6.21 -14.65 -1.60
C GLU A 57 6.79 -13.52 -0.76
N LEU A 58 6.14 -13.19 0.34
CA LEU A 58 6.67 -12.18 1.28
C LEU A 58 7.88 -12.75 2.03
N THR A 59 8.90 -11.93 2.21
CA THR A 59 9.96 -12.18 3.18
C THR A 59 9.43 -11.96 4.60
N GLU A 60 10.23 -12.24 5.63
CA GLU A 60 9.89 -11.89 7.01
C GLU A 60 9.73 -10.37 7.16
N THR A 61 10.66 -9.59 6.61
CA THR A 61 10.56 -8.13 6.56
C THR A 61 9.33 -7.69 5.79
N GLY A 62 9.00 -8.35 4.67
CA GLY A 62 7.78 -8.10 3.90
C GLY A 62 6.51 -8.28 4.73
N ARG A 63 6.42 -9.34 5.54
CA ARG A 63 5.29 -9.56 6.45
C ARG A 63 5.18 -8.45 7.50
N LEU A 64 6.30 -8.04 8.09
CA LEU A 64 6.34 -6.95 9.06
C LEU A 64 5.92 -5.61 8.43
N VAL A 65 6.45 -5.27 7.26
CA VAL A 65 6.08 -4.05 6.55
C VAL A 65 4.61 -4.08 6.15
N LEU A 66 4.06 -5.24 5.81
CA LEU A 66 2.64 -5.39 5.51
C LEU A 66 1.76 -5.08 6.73
N SER A 67 2.11 -5.55 7.92
CA SER A 67 1.32 -5.26 9.14
C SER A 67 1.32 -3.77 9.46
N TYR A 68 2.49 -3.11 9.37
CA TYR A 68 2.56 -1.66 9.55
C TYR A 68 1.80 -0.91 8.45
N ALA A 69 1.88 -1.35 7.19
CA ALA A 69 1.13 -0.76 6.09
C ALA A 69 -0.38 -0.85 6.32
N ASP A 70 -0.88 -1.99 6.82
CA ASP A 70 -2.30 -2.17 7.20
C ASP A 70 -2.74 -1.12 8.22
N GLU A 71 -1.97 -0.94 9.30
CA GLU A 71 -2.26 0.06 10.34
C GLU A 71 -2.23 1.49 9.79
N ILE A 72 -1.20 1.82 9.01
CA ILE A 72 -1.02 3.14 8.40
C ILE A 72 -2.20 3.48 7.48
N PHE A 73 -2.59 2.58 6.58
CA PHE A 73 -3.71 2.83 5.66
C PHE A 73 -5.06 2.84 6.38
N SER A 74 -5.23 2.03 7.44
CA SER A 74 -6.42 2.06 8.28
C SER A 74 -6.58 3.43 8.97
N LEU A 75 -5.51 3.90 9.63
CA LEU A 75 -5.52 5.19 10.33
C LEU A 75 -5.72 6.36 9.35
N GLY A 76 -5.08 6.30 8.19
CA GLY A 76 -5.30 7.28 7.12
C GLY A 76 -6.75 7.32 6.64
N SER A 77 -7.39 6.15 6.46
CA SER A 77 -8.79 6.06 6.06
C SER A 77 -9.75 6.61 7.13
N GLU A 78 -9.47 6.32 8.41
CA GLU A 78 -10.24 6.85 9.54
C GLU A 78 -10.16 8.38 9.58
N MET A 79 -8.96 8.94 9.43
CA MET A 79 -8.75 10.39 9.38
C MET A 79 -9.56 11.02 8.24
N GLU A 80 -9.51 10.46 7.03
CA GLU A 80 -10.30 10.94 5.89
C GLU A 80 -11.81 10.90 6.17
N GLU A 81 -12.28 9.87 6.87
CA GLU A 81 -13.68 9.75 7.27
C GLU A 81 -14.10 10.79 8.28
N VAL A 82 -13.29 11.02 9.32
CA VAL A 82 -13.55 12.04 10.33
C VAL A 82 -13.62 13.43 9.70
N VAL A 83 -12.66 13.78 8.83
CA VAL A 83 -12.65 15.07 8.13
C VAL A 83 -13.90 15.25 7.27
N ARG A 84 -14.32 14.20 6.55
CA ARG A 84 -15.55 14.25 5.74
C ARG A 84 -16.81 14.50 6.59
N LYS A 85 -16.91 13.87 7.76
CA LYS A 85 -18.03 14.07 8.69
C LYS A 85 -18.08 15.50 9.24
N ILE A 86 -16.93 16.12 9.51
CA ILE A 86 -16.86 17.52 9.95
C ILE A 86 -17.42 18.44 8.86
N LEU A 87 -17.01 18.27 7.61
CA LEU A 87 -17.46 19.12 6.49
C LEU A 87 -18.98 19.05 6.30
N VAL A 88 -19.57 17.86 6.38
CA VAL A 88 -21.04 17.69 6.29
C VAL A 88 -21.75 18.38 7.46
N THR A 89 -21.23 18.26 8.68
CA THR A 89 -21.85 18.84 9.88
C THR A 89 -21.78 20.37 9.89
N VAL A 90 -20.69 20.95 9.37
CA VAL A 90 -20.53 22.42 9.29
C VAL A 90 -21.44 23.03 8.23
N TRP A 91 -21.61 22.37 7.08
CA TRP A 91 -22.47 22.90 6.00
C TRP A 91 -23.95 22.59 6.19
N GLY A 92 -24.32 21.51 6.89
CA GLY A 92 -25.70 21.20 7.25
C GLY A 92 -26.29 22.06 8.37
N LYS A 93 -25.47 22.83 9.10
CA LYS A 93 -25.93 23.76 10.16
C LYS A 93 -26.13 25.21 9.69
N ASN A 94 -25.73 25.52 8.46
CA ASN A 94 -25.85 26.86 7.86
C ASN A 94 -26.89 26.92 6.72
N ALA A 95 -27.75 25.90 6.61
CA ALA A 95 -28.87 25.83 5.67
C ALA A 95 -30.20 25.87 6.42
#